data_AF-A0A4Q7MDU2-F1
#
_entry.id   AF-A0A4Q7MDU2-F1
#
_cell.length_a   1.000
_cell.length_b   1.000
_cell.length_c   1.000
_cell.angle_alpha   90.00
_cell.angle_beta   90.00
_cell.angle_gamma   90.00
#
_symmetry.space_group_name_H-M   'P 1'
#
loop_
_entity.id
_entity.type
_entity.pdbx_description
1 polymer ?
#
loop_
_entity_poly.entity_id
_entity_poly.type
_entity_poly.pdbx_seq_one_letter_code
_entity_poly.pdbx_strand_id
1 'polypeptide(L)'
;MAPLAFVGVGVVAGVQADGSEGSGAAGLAATLEAASGSFGWAVLALLGVAVLDVVVACALWTVFRAERPGAAALAAAFRIAYAAVFVGAIAMLADARRIADEGAGGASGLGIDDRDLAVLSRLDGFDAAWNAGLVLFGVHLAVIGWLLLRRPGGFAVVVGVLVLVAGAGYLADSVLGVLAPDGPAVAQYTFIGEIVLIAWLVVGGIRSIRADRELVAHATQPEAVLAAVDARAARADATEGARR
;
A
#
# COMPACT_ATOMS: atom_id res chain seq x y z
N MET A 1 7.24 -0.95 2.14
CA MET A 1 6.41 -0.43 1.03
C MET A 1 7.24 0.43 0.10
N ALA A 2 7.76 1.58 0.57
CA ALA A 2 8.65 2.43 -0.21
C ALA A 2 9.84 1.69 -0.90
N PRO A 3 10.66 0.85 -0.24
CA PRO A 3 11.87 0.30 -0.90
C PRO A 3 11.58 -0.67 -2.05
N LEU A 4 10.48 -1.44 -2.01
CA LEU A 4 10.14 -2.38 -3.10
C LEU A 4 9.47 -1.65 -4.28
N ALA A 5 8.63 -0.65 -3.99
CA ALA A 5 8.11 0.24 -5.01
C ALA A 5 9.24 1.02 -5.69
N PHE A 6 10.24 1.51 -4.94
CA PHE A 6 11.41 2.19 -5.49
C PHE A 6 12.29 1.29 -6.36
N VAL A 7 12.44 0.00 -6.03
CA VAL A 7 13.16 -0.95 -6.90
C VAL A 7 12.38 -1.22 -8.18
N GLY A 8 11.06 -1.47 -8.09
CA GLY A 8 10.22 -1.70 -9.26
C GLY A 8 10.13 -0.47 -10.17
N VAL A 9 9.85 0.71 -9.60
CA VAL A 9 9.81 1.99 -10.31
C VAL A 9 11.20 2.37 -10.86
N GLY A 10 12.27 2.08 -10.13
CA GLY A 10 13.65 2.33 -10.58
C GLY A 10 14.02 1.52 -11.82
N VAL A 11 13.56 0.26 -11.93
CA VAL A 11 13.75 -0.55 -13.14
C VAL A 11 12.94 0.01 -14.31
N VAL A 12 11.69 0.44 -14.09
CA VAL A 12 10.85 1.05 -15.13
C VAL A 12 11.47 2.36 -15.63
N ALA A 13 11.89 3.23 -14.71
CA ALA A 13 12.54 4.50 -15.03
C ALA A 13 13.90 4.30 -15.72
N GLY A 14 14.66 3.27 -15.32
CA GLY A 14 15.91 2.89 -15.99
C GLY A 14 15.68 2.48 -17.45
N VAL A 15 14.66 1.66 -17.72
CA VAL A 15 14.29 1.26 -19.10
C VAL A 15 13.83 2.46 -19.94
N GLN A 16 13.06 3.38 -19.37
CA GLN A 16 12.67 4.63 -20.05
C GLN A 16 13.88 5.51 -20.35
N ALA A 17 14.79 5.70 -19.38
CA ALA A 17 15.99 6.51 -19.54
C ALA A 17 16.91 5.93 -20.62
N ASP A 18 17.22 4.64 -20.53
CA ASP A 18 18.08 3.91 -21.49
C ASP A 18 17.49 3.92 -22.91
N GLY A 19 16.16 3.82 -23.03
CA GLY A 19 15.44 3.92 -24.31
C GLY A 19 15.43 5.34 -24.89
N SER A 20 15.51 6.38 -24.06
CA SER A 20 15.52 7.79 -24.49
C SER A 20 16.92 8.31 -24.85
N GLU A 21 17.97 7.81 -24.20
CA GLU A 21 19.37 8.13 -24.50
C GLU A 21 19.91 7.32 -25.70
N GLY A 22 19.22 6.23 -26.04
CA GLY A 22 19.46 5.33 -27.18
C GLY A 22 19.21 5.93 -28.56
N SER A 23 19.91 7.01 -28.88
CA SER A 23 20.22 7.43 -30.27
C SER A 23 21.21 6.48 -30.98
N GLY A 24 21.43 5.27 -30.43
CA GLY A 24 22.32 4.24 -30.94
C GLY A 24 21.64 2.87 -31.07
N ALA A 25 21.14 2.58 -32.27
CA ALA A 25 20.83 1.27 -32.87
C ALA A 25 19.71 0.37 -32.32
N ALA A 26 19.15 0.57 -31.11
CA ALA A 26 18.00 -0.22 -30.63
C ALA A 26 16.90 0.67 -30.05
N GLY A 27 15.66 0.48 -30.51
CA GLY A 27 14.48 1.22 -30.08
C GLY A 27 14.00 0.89 -28.65
N LEU A 28 13.10 1.69 -28.09
CA LEU A 28 12.58 1.52 -26.71
C LEU A 28 12.00 0.12 -26.46
N ALA A 29 11.27 -0.43 -27.44
CA ALA A 29 10.74 -1.79 -27.36
C ALA A 29 11.87 -2.83 -27.26
N ALA A 30 12.97 -2.65 -27.99
CA ALA A 30 14.12 -3.56 -27.94
C ALA A 30 14.87 -3.46 -26.60
N THR A 31 14.99 -2.26 -26.03
CA THR A 31 15.55 -2.07 -24.67
C THR A 31 14.70 -2.79 -23.62
N LEU A 32 13.37 -2.69 -23.73
CA LEU A 32 12.45 -3.35 -22.81
C LEU A 32 12.44 -4.88 -22.98
N GLU A 33 12.55 -5.37 -24.22
CA GLU A 33 12.71 -6.79 -24.56
C GLU A 33 13.99 -7.36 -23.94
N ALA A 34 15.12 -6.65 -24.09
CA ALA A 34 16.41 -7.02 -23.49
C ALA A 34 16.36 -7.03 -21.95
N ALA A 35 15.56 -6.14 -21.35
CA ALA A 35 15.32 -6.06 -19.92
C ALA A 35 14.14 -6.93 -19.43
N SER A 36 13.57 -7.79 -20.26
CA SER A 36 12.32 -8.53 -19.96
C SER A 36 12.37 -9.29 -18.63
N GLY A 37 13.50 -9.90 -18.25
CA GLY A 37 13.67 -10.57 -16.96
C GLY A 37 13.47 -9.64 -15.75
N SER A 38 14.25 -8.55 -15.68
CA SER A 38 14.19 -7.58 -14.57
C SER A 38 12.87 -6.81 -14.57
N PHE A 39 12.35 -6.45 -15.75
CA PHE A 39 11.06 -5.76 -15.89
C PHE A 39 9.89 -6.63 -15.38
N GLY A 40 9.94 -7.95 -15.62
CA GLY A 40 8.94 -8.88 -15.08
C GLY A 40 8.92 -8.92 -13.56
N TRP A 41 10.10 -8.99 -12.93
CA TRP A 41 10.21 -8.92 -11.47
C TRP A 41 9.76 -7.58 -10.89
N ALA A 42 10.02 -6.48 -11.60
CA ALA A 42 9.52 -5.17 -11.23
C ALA A 42 7.98 -5.14 -11.21
N VAL A 43 7.32 -5.62 -12.27
CA VAL A 43 5.85 -5.73 -12.33
C VAL A 43 5.29 -6.58 -11.17
N LEU A 44 5.90 -7.74 -10.90
CA LEU A 44 5.48 -8.60 -9.79
C LEU A 44 5.66 -7.94 -8.42
N ALA A 45 6.76 -7.20 -8.22
CA ALA A 45 6.99 -6.46 -6.99
C ALA A 45 5.92 -5.37 -6.78
N LEU A 46 5.55 -4.64 -7.84
CA LEU A 46 4.48 -3.64 -7.80
C LEU A 46 3.11 -4.27 -7.49
N LEU A 47 2.79 -5.44 -8.05
CA LEU A 47 1.59 -6.19 -7.68
C LEU A 47 1.60 -6.60 -6.20
N GLY A 48 2.76 -7.02 -5.68
CA GLY A 48 2.93 -7.31 -4.26
C GLY A 48 2.67 -6.10 -3.37
N VAL A 49 3.07 -4.89 -3.80
CA VAL A 49 2.73 -3.63 -3.13
C VAL A 49 1.22 -3.40 -3.12
N ALA A 50 0.54 -3.54 -4.26
CA ALA A 50 -0.91 -3.36 -4.31
C ALA A 50 -1.68 -4.32 -3.36
N VAL A 51 -1.23 -5.57 -3.23
CA VAL A 51 -1.79 -6.52 -2.25
C VAL A 51 -1.56 -6.03 -0.82
N LEU A 52 -0.36 -5.55 -0.51
CA LEU A 52 -0.03 -5.03 0.81
C LEU A 52 -0.79 -3.73 1.12
N ASP A 53 -1.19 -2.94 0.13
CA ASP A 53 -2.08 -1.79 0.34
C ASP A 53 -3.46 -2.21 0.86
N VAL A 54 -4.02 -3.32 0.35
CA VAL A 54 -5.27 -3.90 0.85
C VAL A 54 -5.10 -4.41 2.28
N VAL A 55 -4.00 -5.11 2.58
CA VAL A 55 -3.69 -5.59 3.94
C VAL A 55 -3.57 -4.40 4.92
N VAL A 56 -2.89 -3.33 4.52
CA VAL A 56 -2.79 -2.10 5.32
C VAL A 56 -4.14 -1.44 5.52
N ALA A 57 -5.01 -1.40 4.50
CA ALA A 57 -6.37 -0.89 4.62
C ALA A 57 -7.16 -1.67 5.68
N CYS A 58 -7.09 -3.00 5.65
CA CYS A 58 -7.73 -3.86 6.64
C CYS A 58 -7.15 -3.65 8.05
N ALA A 59 -5.83 -3.54 8.19
CA ALA A 59 -5.17 -3.32 9.47
C ALA A 59 -5.56 -1.96 10.09
N LEU A 60 -5.61 -0.89 9.30
CA LEU A 60 -6.01 0.42 9.79
C LEU A 60 -7.51 0.45 10.14
N TRP A 61 -8.34 -0.23 9.35
CA TRP A 61 -9.76 -0.42 9.68
C TRP A 61 -9.95 -1.08 11.04
N THR A 62 -9.27 -2.20 11.31
CA THR A 62 -9.40 -2.91 12.60
C THR A 62 -8.93 -2.06 13.77
N VAL A 63 -7.90 -1.25 13.57
CA VAL A 63 -7.35 -0.33 14.58
C VAL A 63 -8.34 0.77 14.94
N PHE A 64 -8.97 1.44 13.97
CA PHE A 64 -9.78 2.64 14.22
C PHE A 64 -11.30 2.40 14.30
N ARG A 65 -11.80 1.24 13.88
CA ARG A 65 -13.25 0.96 13.83
C ARG A 65 -13.97 1.02 15.17
N ALA A 66 -13.26 0.73 16.28
CA ALA A 66 -13.86 0.73 17.61
C ALA A 66 -14.24 2.13 18.09
N GLU A 67 -13.48 3.15 17.70
CA GLU A 67 -13.69 4.53 18.14
C GLU A 67 -14.47 5.35 17.11
N ARG A 68 -14.15 5.19 15.82
CA ARG A 68 -14.68 6.01 14.72
C ARG A 68 -14.89 5.18 13.45
N PRO A 69 -15.93 4.34 13.40
CA PRO A 69 -16.16 3.43 12.28
C PRO A 69 -16.33 4.17 10.94
N GLY A 70 -17.07 5.28 10.88
CA GLY A 70 -17.26 6.00 9.61
C GLY A 70 -15.95 6.51 8.98
N ALA A 71 -15.07 7.13 9.77
CA ALA A 71 -13.80 7.65 9.29
C ALA A 71 -12.79 6.53 8.98
N ALA A 72 -12.80 5.44 9.76
CA ALA A 72 -12.00 4.26 9.44
C ALA A 72 -12.42 3.65 8.09
N ALA A 73 -13.73 3.65 7.77
CA ALA A 73 -14.26 3.08 6.55
C ALA A 73 -13.84 3.93 5.36
N LEU A 74 -13.96 5.26 5.53
CA LEU A 74 -13.53 6.22 4.52
C LEU A 74 -12.03 6.05 4.21
N ALA A 75 -11.17 5.98 5.23
CA ALA A 75 -9.74 5.76 5.05
C ALA A 75 -9.47 4.44 4.32
N ALA A 76 -10.11 3.34 4.73
CA ALA A 76 -9.95 2.04 4.08
C ALA A 76 -10.45 2.04 2.63
N ALA A 77 -11.58 2.69 2.35
CA ALA A 77 -12.15 2.81 1.01
C ALA A 77 -11.19 3.57 0.07
N PHE A 78 -10.63 4.70 0.50
CA PHE A 78 -9.62 5.42 -0.31
C PHE A 78 -8.35 4.59 -0.54
N ARG A 79 -7.91 3.81 0.46
CA ARG A 79 -6.74 2.94 0.30
C ARG A 79 -6.98 1.81 -0.69
N ILE A 80 -8.16 1.19 -0.65
CA ILE A 80 -8.56 0.14 -1.60
C ILE A 80 -8.76 0.72 -3.00
N ALA A 81 -9.38 1.90 -3.11
CA ALA A 81 -9.54 2.59 -4.39
C ALA A 81 -8.18 2.94 -5.02
N TYR A 82 -7.23 3.43 -4.21
CA TYR A 82 -5.83 3.61 -4.62
C TYR A 82 -5.23 2.29 -5.15
N ALA A 83 -5.34 1.19 -4.39
CA ALA A 83 -4.81 -0.10 -4.81
C ALA A 83 -5.42 -0.59 -6.14
N ALA A 84 -6.72 -0.36 -6.36
CA ALA A 84 -7.39 -0.72 -7.61
C ALA A 84 -6.89 0.10 -8.80
N VAL A 85 -6.75 1.43 -8.64
CA VAL A 85 -6.15 2.31 -9.66
C VAL A 85 -4.72 1.87 -9.95
N PHE A 86 -3.96 1.54 -8.90
CA PHE A 86 -2.57 1.13 -9.01
C PHE A 86 -2.42 -0.21 -9.75
N VAL A 87 -3.28 -1.19 -9.50
CA VAL A 87 -3.34 -2.43 -10.31
C VAL A 87 -3.65 -2.12 -11.77
N GLY A 88 -4.57 -1.19 -12.04
CA GLY A 88 -4.86 -0.70 -13.39
C GLY A 88 -3.63 -0.08 -14.07
N ALA A 89 -2.87 0.74 -13.35
CA ALA A 89 -1.61 1.29 -13.84
C ALA A 89 -0.60 0.17 -14.16
N ILE A 90 -0.40 -0.79 -13.25
CA ILE A 90 0.53 -1.92 -13.46
C ILE A 90 0.15 -2.75 -14.70
N ALA A 91 -1.13 -2.88 -15.01
CA ALA A 91 -1.58 -3.57 -16.22
C ALA A 91 -1.05 -2.88 -17.50
N MET A 92 -0.82 -1.56 -17.49
CA MET A 92 -0.21 -0.85 -18.61
C MET A 92 1.27 -1.22 -18.78
N LEU A 93 2.02 -1.43 -17.69
CA LEU A 93 3.39 -1.96 -17.77
C LEU A 93 3.42 -3.38 -18.35
N ALA A 94 2.49 -4.24 -17.92
CA ALA A 94 2.38 -5.59 -18.47
C ALA A 94 2.06 -5.57 -19.98
N ASP A 95 1.22 -4.64 -20.42
CA ASP A 95 0.91 -4.48 -21.84
C ASP A 95 2.08 -3.87 -22.64
N ALA A 96 2.81 -2.91 -22.06
CA ALA A 96 4.04 -2.37 -22.64
C ALA A 96 5.05 -3.49 -22.94
N ARG A 97 5.24 -4.40 -21.97
CA ARG A 97 6.05 -5.60 -22.17
C ARG A 97 5.51 -6.52 -23.25
N ARG A 98 4.21 -6.80 -23.23
CA ARG A 98 3.60 -7.67 -24.24
C ARG A 98 3.87 -7.13 -25.65
N ILE A 99 3.71 -5.83 -25.86
CA ILE A 99 4.02 -5.15 -27.14
C ILE A 99 5.51 -5.26 -27.46
N ALA A 100 6.39 -5.08 -26.47
CA ALA A 100 7.84 -5.21 -26.61
C ALA A 100 8.36 -6.65 -26.78
N ASP A 101 7.56 -7.67 -26.50
CA ASP A 101 7.93 -9.08 -26.73
C ASP A 101 7.44 -9.61 -28.12
N GLU A 102 6.52 -8.92 -28.81
CA GLU A 102 5.95 -9.37 -30.11
C GLU A 102 6.92 -9.45 -31.31
N GLY A 103 8.06 -8.76 -31.29
CA GLY A 103 8.98 -8.57 -32.41
C GLY A 103 8.47 -7.63 -33.51
N ALA A 104 9.37 -7.21 -34.41
CA ALA A 104 8.97 -6.49 -35.63
C ALA A 104 8.19 -7.45 -36.57
N GLY A 105 6.95 -7.09 -36.94
CA GLY A 105 6.08 -7.96 -37.73
C GLY A 105 5.39 -9.08 -36.94
N GLY A 106 5.32 -8.96 -35.61
CA GLY A 106 4.56 -9.84 -34.72
C GLY A 106 3.03 -9.79 -34.96
N ALA A 107 2.25 -10.33 -34.02
CA ALA A 107 0.79 -10.47 -34.18
C ALA A 107 0.04 -9.14 -34.46
N SER A 108 0.57 -8.01 -34.01
CA SER A 108 0.04 -6.66 -34.29
C SER A 108 0.48 -6.07 -35.64
N GLY A 109 1.51 -6.63 -36.28
CA GLY A 109 2.03 -6.16 -37.57
C GLY A 109 2.68 -4.78 -37.55
N LEU A 110 2.99 -4.23 -36.36
CA LEU A 110 3.55 -2.89 -36.21
C LEU A 110 4.99 -2.81 -36.76
N GLY A 111 5.29 -1.68 -37.41
CA GLY A 111 6.67 -1.27 -37.69
C GLY A 111 7.43 -0.92 -36.41
N ILE A 112 8.74 -0.76 -36.51
CA ILE A 112 9.61 -0.50 -35.34
C ILE A 112 9.21 0.82 -34.64
N ASP A 113 9.01 1.89 -35.40
CA ASP A 113 8.67 3.22 -34.84
C ASP A 113 7.28 3.23 -34.17
N ASP A 114 6.27 2.63 -34.81
CA ASP A 114 4.92 2.54 -34.25
C ASP A 114 4.89 1.70 -32.96
N ARG A 115 5.75 0.67 -32.89
CA ARG A 115 5.88 -0.20 -31.73
C ARG A 115 6.52 0.54 -30.56
N ASP A 116 7.58 1.30 -30.80
CA ASP A 116 8.22 2.12 -29.77
C ASP A 116 7.26 3.18 -29.21
N LEU A 117 6.51 3.85 -30.07
CA LEU A 117 5.45 4.79 -29.66
C LEU A 117 4.36 4.09 -28.83
N ALA A 118 3.96 2.88 -29.21
CA ALA A 118 2.99 2.11 -28.47
C ALA A 118 3.50 1.71 -27.08
N VAL A 119 4.77 1.29 -26.96
CA VAL A 119 5.40 1.01 -25.65
C VAL A 119 5.46 2.26 -24.80
N LEU A 120 5.97 3.38 -25.35
CA LEU A 120 6.07 4.65 -24.64
C LEU A 120 4.70 5.12 -24.11
N SER A 121 3.66 5.06 -24.95
CA SER A 121 2.30 5.43 -24.55
C SER A 121 1.78 4.61 -23.36
N ARG A 122 2.17 3.34 -23.22
CA ARG A 122 1.80 2.51 -22.08
C ARG A 122 2.58 2.83 -20.82
N LEU A 123 3.85 3.19 -20.95
CA LEU A 123 4.67 3.64 -19.84
C LEU A 123 4.16 5.00 -19.31
N ASP A 124 3.89 5.96 -20.20
CA ASP A 124 3.28 7.26 -19.84
C ASP A 124 1.89 7.06 -19.21
N GLY A 125 1.11 6.11 -19.74
CA GLY A 125 -0.17 5.74 -19.17
C GLY A 125 -0.07 5.21 -17.73
N PHE A 126 0.95 4.40 -17.44
CA PHE A 126 1.24 3.93 -16.09
C PHE A 126 1.53 5.11 -15.15
N ASP A 127 2.41 6.04 -15.56
CA ASP A 127 2.77 7.19 -14.74
C ASP A 127 1.55 8.09 -14.47
N ALA A 128 0.73 8.35 -15.51
CA ALA A 128 -0.50 9.13 -15.39
C ALA A 128 -1.51 8.47 -14.43
N ALA A 129 -1.74 7.16 -14.58
CA ALA A 129 -2.67 6.41 -13.73
C ALA A 129 -2.17 6.31 -12.27
N TRP A 130 -0.86 6.09 -12.07
CA TRP A 130 -0.25 6.09 -10.74
C TRP A 130 -0.44 7.44 -10.06
N ASN A 131 -0.10 8.54 -10.75
CA ASN A 131 -0.24 9.89 -10.22
C ASN A 131 -1.70 10.20 -9.85
N ALA A 132 -2.67 9.79 -10.66
CA ALA A 132 -4.08 9.90 -10.30
C ALA A 132 -4.42 9.10 -9.02
N GLY A 133 -3.83 7.91 -8.85
CA GLY A 133 -3.94 7.12 -7.62
C GLY A 133 -3.38 7.84 -6.39
N LEU A 134 -2.27 8.58 -6.52
CA LEU A 134 -1.64 9.28 -5.40
C LEU A 134 -2.55 10.35 -4.77
N VAL A 135 -3.52 10.91 -5.51
CA VAL A 135 -4.56 11.77 -4.94
C VAL A 135 -5.39 11.01 -3.90
N LEU A 136 -5.85 9.81 -4.25
CA LEU A 136 -6.63 8.95 -3.35
C LEU A 136 -5.81 8.54 -2.13
N PHE A 137 -4.53 8.25 -2.34
CA PHE A 137 -3.61 7.94 -1.24
C PHE A 137 -3.38 9.14 -0.31
N GLY A 138 -3.22 10.35 -0.87
CA GLY A 138 -3.12 11.59 -0.09
C GLY A 138 -4.35 11.84 0.79
N VAL A 139 -5.56 11.63 0.25
CA VAL A 139 -6.80 11.70 1.04
C VAL A 139 -6.85 10.63 2.13
N HIS A 140 -6.46 9.39 1.82
CA HIS A 140 -6.33 8.33 2.82
C HIS A 140 -5.42 8.76 3.98
N LEU A 141 -4.22 9.27 3.69
CA LEU A 141 -3.28 9.74 4.70
C LEU A 141 -3.87 10.90 5.51
N ALA A 142 -4.58 11.84 4.89
CA ALA A 142 -5.23 12.93 5.61
C ALA A 142 -6.26 12.42 6.65
N VAL A 143 -7.06 11.41 6.28
CA VAL A 143 -8.04 10.80 7.20
C VAL A 143 -7.32 10.04 8.33
N ILE A 144 -6.28 9.25 8.02
CA ILE A 144 -5.51 8.50 9.03
C ILE A 144 -4.79 9.44 9.99
N GLY A 145 -4.14 10.48 9.48
CA GLY A 145 -3.45 11.46 10.30
C GLY A 145 -4.42 12.18 11.24
N TRP A 146 -5.60 12.58 10.75
CA TRP A 146 -6.67 13.13 11.59
C TRP A 146 -7.17 12.16 12.66
N LEU A 147 -7.33 10.87 12.34
CA LEU A 147 -7.69 9.84 13.32
C LEU A 147 -6.62 9.69 14.42
N LEU A 148 -5.34 9.70 14.03
CA LEU A 148 -4.21 9.61 14.95
C LEU A 148 -4.11 10.82 15.89
N LEU A 149 -4.42 12.04 15.42
CA LEU A 149 -4.46 13.23 16.29
C LEU A 149 -5.51 13.13 17.41
N ARG A 150 -6.55 12.30 17.21
CA ARG A 150 -7.63 12.08 18.18
C ARG A 150 -7.40 10.89 19.09
N ARG A 151 -6.39 10.06 18.81
CA ARG A 151 -6.01 8.94 19.67
C ARG A 151 -5.35 9.47 20.95
N PRO A 152 -5.60 8.86 22.10
CA PRO A 152 -4.88 9.17 23.33
C PRO A 152 -3.40 8.80 23.19
N GLY A 153 -2.51 9.67 23.69
CA GLY A 153 -1.07 9.46 23.78
C GLY A 153 -0.25 10.36 22.83
N GLY A 154 0.76 11.04 23.39
CA GLY A 154 1.55 12.04 22.65
C GLY A 154 2.27 11.49 21.41
N PHE A 155 2.71 10.22 21.44
CA PHE A 155 3.34 9.60 20.27
C PHE A 155 2.37 9.46 19.08
N ALA A 156 1.09 9.10 19.33
CA ALA A 156 0.10 9.00 18.26
C ALA A 156 -0.14 10.35 17.57
N VAL A 157 -0.10 11.45 18.34
CA VAL A 157 -0.21 12.81 17.81
C VAL A 157 0.96 13.15 16.89
N VAL A 158 2.21 12.84 17.30
CA VAL A 158 3.39 13.06 16.46
C VAL A 158 3.28 12.29 15.14
N VAL A 159 2.91 11.00 15.20
CA VAL A 159 2.68 10.21 13.98
C VAL A 159 1.56 10.84 13.14
N GLY A 160 0.47 11.28 13.76
CA GLY A 160 -0.65 11.92 13.07
C GLY A 160 -0.27 13.19 12.31
N VAL A 161 0.54 14.07 12.92
CA VAL A 161 1.04 15.28 12.25
C VAL A 161 1.92 14.92 11.06
N LEU A 162 2.88 14.01 11.23
CA LEU A 162 3.77 13.61 10.14
C LEU A 162 3.00 12.96 8.97
N VAL A 163 2.00 12.15 9.28
CA VAL A 163 1.12 11.53 8.28
C VAL A 163 0.27 12.57 7.54
N LEU A 164 -0.23 13.60 8.23
CA LEU A 164 -0.93 14.72 7.60
C LEU A 164 -0.01 15.49 6.64
N VAL A 165 1.24 15.74 7.05
CA VAL A 165 2.24 16.39 6.20
C VAL A 165 2.53 15.56 4.95
N ALA A 166 2.68 14.24 5.08
CA ALA A 166 2.85 13.33 3.95
C ALA A 166 1.63 13.38 3.00
N GLY A 167 0.40 13.29 3.54
CA GLY A 167 -0.83 13.38 2.76
C GLY A 167 -0.96 14.72 2.01
N ALA A 168 -0.61 15.83 2.67
CA ALA A 168 -0.60 17.14 2.05
C ALA A 168 0.44 17.24 0.92
N GLY A 169 1.60 16.61 1.07
CA GLY A 169 2.62 16.53 0.02
C GLY A 169 2.10 15.87 -1.27
N TYR A 170 1.43 14.73 -1.17
CA TYR A 170 0.84 14.05 -2.34
C TYR A 170 -0.26 14.87 -3.01
N LEU A 171 -1.13 15.52 -2.22
CA LEU A 171 -2.18 16.39 -2.78
C LEU A 171 -1.58 17.63 -3.43
N ALA A 172 -0.53 18.21 -2.85
CA ALA A 172 0.19 19.33 -3.43
C ALA A 172 0.83 18.94 -4.77
N ASP A 173 1.52 17.80 -4.84
CA ASP A 173 2.14 17.32 -6.09
C ASP A 173 1.10 17.10 -7.18
N SER A 174 -0.08 16.60 -6.81
CA SER A 174 -1.18 16.41 -7.76
C SER A 174 -1.69 17.73 -8.34
N VAL A 175 -1.77 18.78 -7.51
CA VAL A 175 -2.16 20.13 -7.95
C VAL A 175 -1.05 20.80 -8.77
N LEU A 176 0.20 20.68 -8.31
CA LEU A 176 1.36 21.23 -8.98
C LEU A 176 1.58 20.57 -10.34
N GLY A 177 1.39 19.26 -10.48
CA GLY A 177 1.49 18.58 -11.77
C GLY A 177 0.53 19.14 -12.84
N VAL A 178 -0.60 19.72 -12.43
CA VAL A 178 -1.56 20.39 -13.34
C VAL A 178 -1.21 21.86 -13.59
N LEU A 179 -0.81 22.58 -12.54
CA LEU A 179 -0.63 24.04 -12.59
C LEU A 179 0.79 24.48 -12.94
N ALA A 180 1.78 23.65 -12.62
CA ALA A 180 3.21 23.89 -12.78
C ALA A 180 3.94 22.55 -12.96
N PRO A 181 3.89 21.95 -14.18
CA PRO A 181 4.48 20.63 -14.45
C PRO A 181 5.98 20.54 -14.14
N ASP A 182 6.70 21.67 -14.24
CA ASP A 182 8.14 21.78 -13.90
C ASP A 182 8.38 22.14 -12.41
N GLY A 183 7.34 22.10 -11.59
CA GLY A 183 7.38 22.40 -10.17
C GLY A 183 8.11 21.34 -9.34
N PRO A 184 8.52 21.67 -8.11
CA PRO A 184 9.18 20.71 -7.24
C PRO A 184 8.22 19.59 -6.81
N ALA A 185 8.68 18.34 -6.80
CA ALA A 185 7.95 17.23 -6.20
C ALA A 185 8.06 17.31 -4.67
N VAL A 186 7.02 17.79 -4.00
CA VAL A 186 6.94 18.01 -2.55
C VAL A 186 6.83 16.69 -1.78
N ALA A 187 6.17 15.67 -2.35
CA ALA A 187 5.99 14.37 -1.70
C ALA A 187 7.33 13.70 -1.36
N GLN A 188 8.38 13.92 -2.18
CA GLN A 188 9.71 13.34 -1.97
C GLN A 188 10.37 13.77 -0.64
N TYR A 189 9.94 14.89 -0.05
CA TYR A 189 10.46 15.40 1.22
C TYR A 189 9.53 15.14 2.40
N THR A 190 8.26 14.83 2.13
CA THR A 190 7.20 14.72 3.16
C THR A 190 6.81 13.27 3.47
N PHE A 191 7.29 12.29 2.68
CA PHE A 191 7.00 10.85 2.84
C PHE A 191 7.45 10.23 4.18
N ILE A 192 8.26 10.94 4.97
CA ILE A 192 8.74 10.49 6.29
C ILE A 192 7.57 10.05 7.20
N GLY A 193 6.42 10.72 7.09
CA GLY A 193 5.21 10.35 7.84
C GLY A 193 4.72 8.93 7.57
N GLU A 194 4.89 8.41 6.35
CA GLU A 194 4.51 7.04 6.00
C GLU A 194 5.43 6.01 6.64
N ILE A 195 6.74 6.27 6.66
CA ILE A 195 7.71 5.37 7.32
C ILE A 195 7.37 5.25 8.80
N VAL A 196 7.10 6.39 9.44
CA VAL A 196 6.72 6.42 10.85
C VAL A 196 5.39 5.73 11.08
N LEU A 197 4.40 5.88 10.18
CA LEU A 197 3.12 5.17 10.25
C LEU A 197 3.28 3.65 10.16
N ILE A 198 4.10 3.17 9.23
CA ILE A 198 4.39 1.73 9.09
C ILE A 198 5.04 1.20 10.36
N ALA A 199 6.04 1.90 10.89
CA ALA A 199 6.70 1.53 12.14
C ALA A 199 5.70 1.50 13.31
N TRP A 200 4.83 2.51 13.39
CA TRP A 200 3.77 2.58 14.41
C TRP A 200 2.80 1.40 14.31
N LEU A 201 2.37 1.01 13.11
CA LEU A 201 1.50 -0.14 12.89
C LEU A 201 2.16 -1.47 13.27
N VAL A 202 3.42 -1.67 12.89
CA VAL A 202 4.17 -2.91 13.22
C VAL A 202 4.33 -3.03 14.73
N VAL A 203 4.76 -1.96 15.39
CA VAL A 203 4.94 -1.95 16.84
C VAL A 203 3.60 -2.12 17.57
N GLY A 204 2.54 -1.44 17.11
CA GLY A 204 1.19 -1.58 17.67
C GLY A 204 0.63 -2.99 17.50
N GLY A 205 0.78 -3.58 16.31
CA GLY A 205 0.35 -4.95 16.02
C GLY A 205 1.06 -5.99 16.89
N ILE A 206 2.38 -5.87 17.07
CA ILE A 206 3.15 -6.78 17.93
C ILE A 206 2.67 -6.72 19.39
N ARG A 207 2.36 -5.53 19.91
CA ARG A 207 1.85 -5.36 21.28
C ARG A 207 0.48 -6.03 21.46
N SER A 208 -0.41 -5.90 20.48
CA SER A 208 -1.74 -6.54 20.52
C SER A 208 -1.62 -8.06 20.62
N ILE A 209 -0.76 -8.68 19.81
CA ILE A 209 -0.55 -10.14 19.82
C ILE A 209 0.00 -10.63 21.16
N ARG A 210 0.88 -9.85 21.80
CA ARG A 210 1.43 -10.19 23.13
C ARG A 210 0.34 -10.14 24.20
N ALA A 211 -0.48 -9.09 24.21
CA ALA A 211 -1.59 -8.96 25.15
C ALA A 211 -2.59 -10.13 25.03
N ASP A 212 -2.96 -10.52 23.80
CA ASP A 212 -3.85 -11.66 23.57
C ASP A 212 -3.24 -12.98 24.08
N ARG A 213 -1.93 -13.18 23.89
CA ARG A 213 -1.22 -14.37 24.40
C ARG A 213 -1.17 -14.41 25.92
N GLU A 214 -0.94 -13.28 26.58
CA GLU A 214 -0.92 -13.17 28.04
C GLU A 214 -2.32 -13.46 28.62
N LEU A 215 -3.38 -12.94 27.99
CA LEU A 215 -4.77 -13.23 28.37
C LEU A 215 -5.10 -14.72 28.24
N VAL A 216 -4.72 -15.36 27.13
CA VAL A 216 -4.92 -16.80 26.93
C VAL A 216 -4.12 -17.61 27.94
N ALA A 217 -2.85 -17.25 28.18
CA ALA A 217 -2.00 -17.94 29.15
C ALA A 217 -2.59 -17.91 30.58
N HIS A 218 -3.14 -16.75 31.00
CA HIS A 218 -3.82 -16.60 32.28
C HIS A 218 -5.13 -17.42 32.34
N ALA A 219 -5.91 -17.45 31.25
CA ALA A 219 -7.12 -18.25 31.18
C ALA A 219 -6.85 -19.77 31.22
N THR A 220 -5.68 -20.22 30.77
CA THR A 220 -5.26 -21.63 30.80
C THR A 220 -4.52 -22.05 32.08
N GLN A 221 -4.37 -21.16 33.07
CA GLN A 221 -3.73 -21.56 34.34
C GLN A 221 -4.60 -22.58 35.09
N PRO A 222 -4.03 -23.72 35.53
CA PRO A 222 -4.78 -24.82 36.14
C PRO A 222 -5.56 -24.40 37.39
N GLU A 223 -5.08 -23.40 38.14
CA GLU A 223 -5.77 -22.89 39.34
C GLU A 223 -7.04 -22.08 39.00
N ALA A 224 -7.03 -21.32 37.90
CA ALA A 224 -8.23 -20.63 37.41
C ALA A 224 -9.26 -21.62 36.85
N VAL A 225 -8.79 -22.70 36.22
CA VAL A 225 -9.63 -23.81 35.74
C VAL A 225 -10.20 -24.60 36.92
N LEU A 226 -9.39 -24.93 37.93
CA LEU A 226 -9.81 -25.61 39.15
C LEU A 226 -10.84 -24.78 39.93
N ALA A 227 -10.58 -23.48 40.15
CA ALA A 227 -11.51 -22.58 40.83
C ALA A 227 -12.87 -22.48 40.10
N ALA A 228 -12.87 -22.51 38.76
CA ALA A 228 -14.10 -22.51 37.97
C ALA A 228 -14.85 -23.85 38.06
N VAL A 229 -14.14 -24.97 38.14
CA VAL A 229 -14.73 -26.31 38.35
C VAL A 229 -15.31 -26.43 39.76
N ASP A 230 -14.58 -25.98 40.78
CA ASP A 230 -15.02 -26.00 42.18
C ASP A 230 -16.24 -25.09 42.39
N ALA A 231 -16.27 -23.90 41.80
CA ALA A 231 -17.43 -23.01 41.83
C ALA A 231 -18.66 -23.61 41.13
N ARG A 232 -18.45 -24.45 40.10
CA ARG A 232 -19.53 -25.14 39.39
C ARG A 232 -20.07 -26.32 40.18
N ALA A 233 -19.19 -27.05 40.88
CA ALA A 233 -19.56 -28.12 41.81
C ALA A 233 -20.37 -27.57 43.00
N ALA A 234 -19.90 -26.48 43.63
CA ALA A 234 -20.59 -25.85 44.75
C ALA A 234 -22.00 -25.33 44.38
N ARG A 235 -22.20 -24.85 43.15
CA ARG A 235 -23.53 -24.44 42.66
C ARG A 235 -24.47 -25.61 42.37
N ALA A 236 -23.94 -26.77 41.99
CA ALA A 236 -24.73 -27.98 41.77
C ALA A 236 -25.19 -28.61 43.09
N ASP A 237 -24.33 -28.60 44.12
CA ASP A 237 -24.72 -29.07 45.46
C ASP A 237 -25.77 -28.16 46.12
N ALA A 238 -25.67 -26.84 45.90
CA ALA A 238 -26.66 -25.88 46.41
C ALA A 238 -28.05 -26.05 45.77
N THR A 239 -28.14 -26.48 44.50
CA THR A 239 -29.41 -26.72 43.82
C THR A 239 -30.02 -28.08 44.14
N GLU A 240 -29.20 -29.08 44.49
CA GLU A 240 -29.65 -30.41 44.96
C GLU A 240 -30.17 -30.36 46.41
N GLY A 241 -29.49 -29.60 47.29
CA GLY A 241 -29.91 -29.40 48.68
C GLY A 241 -31.21 -28.61 48.84
N ALA A 242 -31.57 -27.77 47.87
CA ALA A 242 -32.82 -27.02 47.85
C ALA A 242 -34.04 -27.83 47.36
N ARG A 243 -33.84 -29.08 46.89
CA ARG A 243 -34.90 -29.98 46.40
C ARG A 243 -35.27 -31.12 47.36
N ARG A 244 -34.62 -31.21 48.53
CA ARG A 244 -34.93 -32.15 49.61
C ARG A 244 -35.61 -31.43 50.76
#